data_AF-A0A806KFX9-F1
#
_entry.id   AF-A0A806KFX9-F1
#
_cell.length_a   1.000
_cell.length_b   1.000
_cell.length_c   1.000
_cell.angle_alpha   90.00
_cell.angle_beta   90.00
_cell.angle_gamma   90.00
#
_symmetry.space_group_name_H-M   'P 1'
#
loop_
_entity.id
_entity.type
_entity.pdbx_description
1 polymer ?
#
loop_
_entity_poly.entity_id
_entity_poly.type
_entity_poly.pdbx_seq_one_letter_code
_entity_poly.pdbx_strand_id
1 'polypeptide(L)'
;MYLLQANVTMDVTTMPFEHLIAVLSFLLVLVAIIFVNGFSLKLGEREINIGGIRRLLAKKEEDTLLQQQLKKFADEIDDHVNADLYDIIDEIDMRIEKVLQREHCYFTKDKFYGIIKRELYRRVRRNNLRERLSEDNIDTYVNKVLRDIQERYKFFQIEVKETECNDEFADFQVIKKSISDELFIFYNAVKETLIKGMRRKIEGYKKAMPQFKTLSARKFSCDIPIEKNEGYIRQLSGEAAK
;
A
#
# COMPACT_ATOMS: atom_id res chain seq x y z
N MET A 1 15.05 36.08 -60.23
CA MET A 1 13.91 35.28 -59.74
C MET A 1 13.51 34.33 -60.86
N TYR A 2 14.05 33.12 -60.88
CA TYR A 2 13.66 32.05 -61.80
C TYR A 2 13.34 30.82 -60.94
N LEU A 3 12.06 30.58 -60.71
CA LEU A 3 11.56 29.35 -60.12
C LEU A 3 11.59 28.29 -61.23
N LEU A 4 12.57 27.39 -61.18
CA LEU A 4 12.51 26.12 -61.92
C LEU A 4 11.51 25.21 -61.18
N GLN A 5 10.23 25.29 -61.55
CA GLN A 5 9.28 24.20 -61.34
C GLN A 5 9.56 23.13 -62.39
N ALA A 6 10.54 22.25 -62.10
CA ALA A 6 10.62 20.97 -62.78
C ALA A 6 9.65 20.01 -62.08
N ASN A 7 8.41 19.97 -62.57
CA ASN A 7 7.51 18.85 -62.24
C ASN A 7 8.02 17.62 -62.99
N VAL A 8 8.86 16.83 -62.33
CA VAL A 8 9.22 15.50 -62.80
C VAL A 8 8.02 14.60 -62.57
N THR A 9 7.15 14.48 -63.57
CA THR A 9 6.11 13.44 -63.60
C THR A 9 6.75 12.16 -64.12
N MET A 10 7.13 11.24 -63.22
CA MET A 10 7.47 9.87 -63.61
C MET A 10 6.19 9.12 -63.98
N ASP A 11 6.09 8.70 -65.24
CA ASP A 11 5.02 7.79 -65.69
C ASP A 11 5.39 6.35 -65.32
N VAL A 12 4.79 5.86 -64.24
CA VAL A 12 5.04 4.53 -63.65
C VAL A 12 4.74 3.40 -64.63
N THR A 13 3.95 3.65 -65.67
CA THR A 13 3.56 2.63 -66.66
C THR A 13 4.65 2.29 -67.68
N THR A 14 5.72 3.09 -67.75
CA THR A 14 6.85 2.88 -68.69
C THR A 14 8.10 2.28 -68.04
N MET A 15 8.05 2.01 -66.73
CA MET A 15 9.21 1.51 -65.99
C MET A 15 9.42 0.00 -66.21
N PRO A 16 10.67 -0.45 -66.48
CA PRO A 16 10.97 -1.88 -66.55
C PRO A 16 10.59 -2.58 -65.24
N PHE A 17 10.05 -3.81 -65.34
CA PHE A 17 9.56 -4.60 -64.21
C PHE A 17 10.59 -4.75 -63.08
N GLU A 18 11.87 -4.87 -63.42
CA GLU A 18 12.99 -4.96 -62.47
C GLU A 18 13.12 -3.70 -61.60
N HIS A 19 12.94 -2.51 -62.19
CA HIS A 19 12.96 -1.24 -61.45
C HIS A 19 11.73 -1.08 -60.57
N LEU A 20 10.57 -1.56 -61.00
CA LEU A 20 9.35 -1.57 -60.18
C LEU A 20 9.54 -2.42 -58.91
N ILE A 21 10.12 -3.63 -59.05
CA ILE A 21 10.44 -4.51 -57.90
C ILE A 21 11.48 -3.86 -56.98
N ALA A 22 12.52 -3.23 -57.53
CA ALA A 22 13.54 -2.55 -56.74
C ALA A 22 12.96 -1.38 -55.92
N VAL A 23 12.07 -0.58 -56.53
CA VAL A 23 11.39 0.54 -55.84
C VAL A 23 10.45 0.02 -54.74
N LEU A 24 9.68 -1.04 -55.01
CA LEU A 24 8.79 -1.65 -54.02
C LEU A 24 9.55 -2.26 -52.84
N SER A 25 10.64 -2.99 -53.10
CA SER A 25 11.46 -3.59 -52.04
C SER A 25 12.16 -2.52 -51.20
N PHE A 26 12.67 -1.45 -51.81
CA PHE A 26 13.23 -0.30 -51.11
C PHE A 26 12.19 0.41 -50.22
N LEU A 27 10.97 0.62 -50.74
CA LEU A 27 9.85 1.18 -49.96
C LEU A 27 9.48 0.30 -48.76
N LEU A 28 9.42 -1.02 -48.93
CA LEU A 28 9.15 -1.96 -47.83
C LEU A 28 10.22 -1.89 -46.74
N VAL A 29 11.50 -1.81 -47.11
CA VAL A 29 12.60 -1.66 -46.15
C VAL A 29 12.50 -0.32 -45.41
N LEU A 30 12.21 0.77 -46.12
CA LEU A 30 11.98 2.09 -45.50
C LEU A 30 10.83 2.06 -44.50
N VAL A 31 9.69 1.46 -44.87
CA VAL A 31 8.53 1.29 -43.99
C VAL A 31 8.90 0.46 -42.77
N ALA A 32 9.65 -0.64 -42.93
CA ALA A 32 10.11 -1.47 -41.81
C ALA A 32 11.06 -0.70 -40.88
N ILE A 33 12.00 0.10 -41.42
CA ILE A 33 12.91 0.92 -40.63
C ILE A 33 12.13 1.98 -39.83
N ILE A 34 11.17 2.67 -40.45
CA ILE A 34 10.30 3.64 -39.78
C ILE A 34 9.47 2.95 -38.70
N PHE A 35 8.96 1.75 -38.96
CA PHE A 35 8.18 1.00 -37.98
C PHE A 35 9.01 0.55 -36.76
N VAL A 36 10.26 0.11 -36.98
CA VAL A 36 11.16 -0.37 -35.90
C VAL A 36 11.75 0.78 -35.10
N ASN A 37 12.28 1.81 -35.78
CA ASN A 37 13.03 2.91 -35.16
C ASN A 37 12.14 4.11 -34.80
N GLY A 38 11.02 4.28 -35.50
CA GLY A 38 10.10 5.39 -35.34
C GLY A 38 10.60 6.66 -36.02
N PHE A 39 9.67 7.49 -36.45
CA PHE A 39 9.94 8.85 -36.90
C PHE A 39 9.10 9.84 -36.10
N SER A 40 9.73 10.91 -35.62
CA SER A 40 9.08 11.98 -34.85
C SER A 40 8.93 13.21 -35.72
N LEU A 41 7.69 13.56 -36.08
CA LEU A 41 7.36 14.82 -36.75
C LEU A 41 6.89 15.82 -35.70
N LYS A 42 7.65 16.90 -35.52
CA LYS A 42 7.21 18.07 -34.77
C LYS A 42 6.45 19.00 -35.70
N LEU A 43 5.16 19.20 -35.42
CA LEU A 43 4.30 20.15 -36.12
C LEU A 43 3.76 21.13 -35.07
N GLY A 44 4.43 22.27 -34.94
CA GLY A 44 4.18 23.23 -33.85
C GLY A 44 4.53 22.66 -32.47
N GLU A 45 3.62 22.76 -31.51
CA GLU A 45 3.79 22.24 -30.14
C GLU A 45 3.48 20.74 -29.99
N ARG A 46 2.95 20.08 -31.03
CA ARG A 46 2.60 18.66 -30.97
C ARG A 46 3.65 17.81 -31.69
N GLU A 47 4.13 16.78 -31.00
CA GLU A 47 5.03 15.78 -31.55
C GLU A 47 4.22 14.53 -31.92
N ILE A 48 4.12 14.24 -33.22
CA ILE A 48 3.48 13.04 -33.74
C ILE A 48 4.58 12.01 -33.98
N ASN A 49 4.53 10.91 -33.21
CA ASN A 49 5.45 9.79 -33.34
C ASN A 49 4.77 8.66 -34.13
N ILE A 50 5.31 8.31 -35.30
CA ILE A 50 4.83 7.21 -36.15
C ILE A 50 5.87 6.08 -36.12
N GLY A 51 5.46 4.88 -35.71
CA GLY A 51 6.35 3.73 -35.51
C GLY A 51 7.21 3.84 -34.23
N GLY A 52 8.20 2.96 -34.08
CA GLY A 52 9.18 3.01 -33.00
C GLY A 52 8.97 2.01 -31.87
N ILE A 53 8.82 0.72 -32.23
CA ILE A 53 8.72 -0.38 -31.24
C ILE A 53 9.86 -0.31 -30.22
N ARG A 54 11.10 -0.02 -30.64
CA ARG A 54 12.24 0.09 -29.70
C ARG A 54 12.06 1.20 -28.67
N ARG A 55 11.54 2.36 -29.09
CA ARG A 55 11.27 3.50 -28.17
C ARG A 55 10.15 3.15 -27.18
N LEU A 56 9.11 2.45 -27.64
CA LEU A 56 8.03 1.99 -26.78
C LEU A 56 8.51 0.93 -25.78
N LEU A 57 9.37 0.01 -26.20
CA LEU A 57 9.99 -0.98 -25.33
C LEU A 57 10.88 -0.34 -24.27
N ALA A 58 11.73 0.63 -24.65
CA ALA A 58 12.57 1.36 -23.70
C ALA A 58 11.75 2.12 -22.65
N LYS A 59 10.69 2.83 -23.08
CA LYS A 59 9.76 3.50 -22.14
C LYS A 59 9.09 2.51 -21.18
N LYS A 60 8.71 1.33 -21.68
CA LYS A 60 8.10 0.28 -20.86
C LYS A 60 9.11 -0.33 -19.88
N GLU A 61 10.36 -0.47 -20.27
CA GLU A 61 11.43 -0.97 -19.40
C GLU A 61 11.72 0.01 -18.26
N GLU A 62 11.85 1.31 -18.57
CA GLU A 62 11.99 2.37 -17.56
C GLU A 62 10.80 2.40 -16.59
N ASP A 63 9.56 2.34 -17.11
CA ASP A 63 8.36 2.26 -16.29
C ASP A 63 8.37 1.01 -15.40
N THR A 64 8.83 -0.13 -15.92
CA THR A 64 8.91 -1.39 -15.16
C THR A 64 9.89 -1.28 -14.00
N LEU A 65 11.05 -0.64 -14.21
CA LEU A 65 12.02 -0.41 -13.15
C LEU A 65 11.46 0.52 -12.06
N LEU A 66 10.80 1.61 -12.46
CA LEU A 66 10.15 2.52 -11.52
C LEU A 66 9.03 1.84 -10.72
N GLN A 67 8.25 0.96 -11.35
CA GLN A 67 7.23 0.15 -10.68
C GLN A 67 7.83 -0.75 -9.59
N GLN A 68 8.96 -1.40 -9.89
CA GLN A 68 9.64 -2.25 -8.92
C GLN A 68 10.17 -1.42 -7.74
N GLN A 69 10.74 -0.24 -8.00
CA GLN A 69 11.20 0.66 -6.95
C GLN A 69 10.05 1.15 -6.07
N LEU A 70 8.92 1.56 -6.67
CA LEU A 70 7.74 1.99 -5.92
C LEU A 70 7.13 0.87 -5.09
N LYS A 71 7.12 -0.36 -5.63
CA LYS A 71 6.66 -1.52 -4.89
C LYS A 71 7.53 -1.75 -3.66
N LYS A 72 8.86 -1.77 -3.81
CA LYS A 72 9.80 -1.92 -2.68
C LYS A 72 9.59 -0.83 -1.63
N PHE A 73 9.47 0.42 -2.05
CA PHE A 73 9.17 1.54 -1.15
C PHE A 73 7.85 1.35 -0.40
N ALA A 74 6.79 0.88 -1.07
CA ALA A 74 5.51 0.63 -0.43
C ALA A 74 5.57 -0.55 0.55
N ASP A 75 6.32 -1.60 0.22
CA ASP A 75 6.54 -2.77 1.07
C ASP A 75 7.35 -2.36 2.32
N GLU A 76 8.41 -1.56 2.17
CA GLU A 76 9.20 -1.00 3.28
C GLU A 76 8.34 -0.18 4.25
N ILE A 77 7.39 0.61 3.73
CA ILE A 77 6.45 1.34 4.59
C ILE A 77 5.54 0.38 5.36
N ASP A 78 5.05 -0.70 4.73
CA ASP A 78 4.21 -1.68 5.43
C ASP A 78 5.01 -2.41 6.52
N ASP A 79 6.27 -2.72 6.28
CA ASP A 79 7.15 -3.33 7.27
C ASP A 79 7.38 -2.39 8.46
N HIS A 80 7.64 -1.11 8.21
CA HIS A 80 7.74 -0.10 9.27
C HIS A 80 6.43 0.06 10.05
N VAL A 81 5.29 0.13 9.37
CA VAL A 81 3.99 0.19 10.03
C VAL A 81 3.77 -1.04 10.90
N ASN A 82 4.07 -2.24 10.41
CA ASN A 82 3.92 -3.47 11.19
C ASN A 82 4.84 -3.49 12.42
N ALA A 83 6.07 -3.00 12.30
CA ALA A 83 6.98 -2.84 13.44
C ALA A 83 6.39 -1.86 14.47
N ASP A 84 5.96 -0.67 14.03
CA ASP A 84 5.33 0.33 14.90
C ASP A 84 4.09 -0.25 15.63
N LEU A 85 3.30 -1.11 14.95
CA LEU A 85 2.15 -1.79 15.58
C LEU A 85 2.56 -2.78 16.68
N TYR A 86 3.73 -3.44 16.56
CA TYR A 86 4.25 -4.31 17.61
C TYR A 86 4.81 -3.50 18.78
N ASP A 87 5.50 -2.39 18.50
CA ASP A 87 6.01 -1.49 19.54
C ASP A 87 4.85 -0.94 20.41
N ILE A 88 3.72 -0.57 19.78
CA ILE A 88 2.49 -0.14 20.50
C ILE A 88 1.97 -1.23 21.45
N ILE A 89 2.09 -2.51 21.08
CA ILE A 89 1.70 -3.64 21.95
C ILE A 89 2.69 -3.80 23.09
N ASP A 90 3.98 -3.63 22.85
CA ASP A 90 4.99 -3.79 23.90
C ASP A 90 4.95 -2.69 24.96
N GLU A 91 4.55 -1.47 24.58
CA GLU A 91 4.36 -0.37 25.51
C GLU A 91 3.13 -0.52 26.43
N ILE A 92 2.24 -1.50 26.16
CA ILE A 92 1.00 -1.64 26.91
C ILE A 92 1.21 -2.13 28.35
N ASP A 93 2.35 -2.77 28.64
CA ASP A 93 2.66 -3.33 29.96
C ASP A 93 2.59 -2.26 31.06
N MET A 94 3.20 -1.09 30.82
CA MET A 94 3.17 0.04 31.75
C MET A 94 1.78 0.63 31.96
N ARG A 95 0.89 0.50 30.96
CA ARG A 95 -0.48 1.02 31.06
C ARG A 95 -1.39 0.03 31.79
N ILE A 96 -1.25 -1.26 31.48
CA ILE A 96 -1.99 -2.35 32.13
C ILE A 96 -1.54 -2.53 33.58
N GLU A 97 -0.29 -2.23 33.92
CA GLU A 97 0.19 -2.30 35.31
C GLU A 97 -0.68 -1.45 36.25
N LYS A 98 -1.17 -0.31 35.80
CA LYS A 98 -2.05 0.58 36.58
C LYS A 98 -3.44 -0.03 36.86
N VAL A 99 -3.81 -1.10 36.15
CA VAL A 99 -5.04 -1.86 36.39
C VAL A 99 -4.90 -2.75 37.62
N LEU A 100 -3.67 -3.12 37.99
CA LEU A 100 -3.39 -3.90 39.17
C LEU A 100 -3.44 -2.99 40.40
N GLN A 101 -4.35 -3.29 41.31
CA GLN A 101 -4.62 -2.46 42.50
C GLN A 101 -3.64 -2.72 43.65
N ARG A 102 -2.84 -3.79 43.55
CA ARG A 102 -1.85 -4.21 44.55
C ARG A 102 -0.62 -4.77 43.87
N GLU A 103 0.47 -4.88 44.62
CA GLU A 103 1.65 -5.60 44.16
C GLU A 103 1.34 -7.08 43.99
N HIS A 104 1.88 -7.65 42.92
CA HIS A 104 1.75 -9.06 42.55
C HIS A 104 3.14 -9.62 42.29
N CYS A 105 3.28 -10.93 42.49
CA CYS A 105 4.48 -11.66 42.12
C CYS A 105 4.80 -11.43 40.63
N TYR A 106 6.08 -11.22 40.30
CA TYR A 106 6.50 -10.90 38.94
C TYR A 106 5.98 -11.91 37.90
N PHE A 107 5.99 -13.20 38.25
CA PHE A 107 5.56 -14.27 37.36
C PHE A 107 4.07 -14.20 37.01
N THR A 108 3.20 -14.02 38.01
CA THR A 108 1.75 -13.94 37.81
C THR A 108 1.37 -12.64 37.08
N LYS A 109 2.09 -11.56 37.38
CA LYS A 109 1.98 -10.26 36.70
C LYS A 109 2.31 -10.34 35.21
N ASP A 110 3.45 -10.94 34.87
CA ASP A 110 3.87 -11.16 33.48
C ASP A 110 2.85 -12.04 32.72
N LYS A 111 2.34 -13.10 33.36
CA LYS A 111 1.27 -13.93 32.79
C LYS A 111 0.00 -13.15 32.50
N PHE A 112 -0.42 -12.26 33.41
CA PHE A 112 -1.57 -11.38 33.22
C PHE A 112 -1.38 -10.47 32.00
N TYR A 113 -0.26 -9.77 31.89
CA TYR A 113 0.05 -8.94 30.73
C TYR A 113 0.07 -9.75 29.44
N GLY A 114 0.67 -10.94 29.49
CA GLY A 114 0.73 -11.87 28.39
C GLY A 114 -0.63 -12.31 27.87
N ILE A 115 -1.70 -12.32 28.67
CA ILE A 115 -3.06 -12.63 28.18
C ILE A 115 -3.52 -11.55 27.21
N ILE A 116 -3.35 -10.29 27.58
CA ILE A 116 -3.80 -9.14 26.81
C ILE A 116 -2.92 -8.98 25.57
N LYS A 117 -1.59 -8.95 25.74
CA LYS A 117 -0.64 -8.83 24.62
C LYS A 117 -0.82 -9.94 23.59
N ARG A 118 -1.01 -11.20 24.00
CA ARG A 118 -1.25 -12.31 23.05
C ARG A 118 -2.48 -12.10 22.20
N GLU A 119 -3.55 -11.54 22.76
CA GLU A 119 -4.74 -11.21 21.97
C GLU A 119 -4.47 -10.06 20.99
N LEU A 120 -3.78 -9.00 21.42
CA LEU A 120 -3.43 -7.88 20.54
C LEU A 120 -2.49 -8.28 19.40
N TYR A 121 -1.44 -9.05 19.70
CA TYR A 121 -0.52 -9.62 18.71
C TYR A 121 -1.27 -10.45 17.67
N ARG A 122 -2.28 -11.22 18.11
CA ARG A 122 -3.13 -11.98 17.20
C ARG A 122 -3.96 -11.07 16.29
N ARG A 123 -4.47 -9.94 16.80
CA ARG A 123 -5.23 -8.98 15.98
C ARG A 123 -4.34 -8.34 14.93
N VAL A 124 -3.14 -7.89 15.30
CA VAL A 124 -2.17 -7.33 14.33
C VAL A 124 -1.76 -8.35 13.28
N ARG A 125 -1.43 -9.59 13.67
CA ARG A 125 -0.91 -10.59 12.73
C ARG A 125 -1.97 -11.22 11.81
N ARG A 126 -3.18 -11.47 12.32
CA ARG A 126 -4.16 -12.33 11.63
C ARG A 126 -5.44 -11.61 11.21
N ASN A 127 -5.62 -10.36 11.63
CA ASN A 127 -6.83 -9.62 11.35
C ASN A 127 -6.53 -8.47 10.40
N ASN A 128 -7.44 -8.20 9.47
CA ASN A 128 -7.36 -7.03 8.62
C ASN A 128 -7.78 -5.81 9.45
N LEU A 129 -6.89 -5.33 10.32
CA LEU A 129 -7.17 -4.25 11.27
C LEU A 129 -7.70 -3.00 10.58
N ARG A 130 -7.20 -2.69 9.39
CA ARG A 130 -7.70 -1.58 8.56
C ARG A 130 -9.20 -1.71 8.30
N GLU A 131 -9.67 -2.90 7.95
CA GLU A 131 -11.09 -3.17 7.64
C GLU A 131 -11.93 -3.21 8.92
N ARG A 132 -11.45 -3.90 9.97
CA ARG A 132 -12.19 -3.98 11.25
C ARG A 132 -12.35 -2.66 11.97
N LEU A 133 -11.38 -1.76 11.79
CA LEU A 133 -11.41 -0.43 12.40
C LEU A 133 -12.17 0.59 11.54
N SER A 134 -12.46 0.25 10.28
CA SER A 134 -13.33 1.02 9.38
C SER A 134 -14.80 0.57 9.40
N GLU A 135 -15.10 -0.67 9.79
CA GLU A 135 -16.48 -1.13 10.02
C GLU A 135 -17.10 -0.27 11.15
N ASP A 136 -18.31 0.26 10.93
CA ASP A 136 -18.99 1.35 11.67
C ASP A 136 -19.21 1.14 13.20
N ASN A 137 -18.56 0.16 13.83
CA ASN A 137 -18.72 -0.07 15.26
C ASN A 137 -17.43 -0.60 15.92
N ILE A 138 -16.48 0.32 16.17
CA ILE A 138 -15.29 0.07 16.98
C ILE A 138 -15.66 -0.53 18.35
N ASP A 139 -16.79 -0.11 18.94
CA ASP A 139 -17.24 -0.64 20.22
C ASP A 139 -17.56 -2.14 20.14
N THR A 140 -18.18 -2.59 19.05
CA THR A 140 -18.48 -4.01 18.81
C THR A 140 -17.19 -4.81 18.66
N TYR A 141 -16.20 -4.27 17.96
CA TYR A 141 -14.92 -4.92 17.81
C TYR A 141 -14.14 -5.00 19.14
N VAL A 142 -14.09 -3.90 19.88
CA VAL A 142 -13.48 -3.84 21.23
C VAL A 142 -14.18 -4.83 22.16
N ASN A 143 -15.51 -4.87 22.19
CA ASN A 143 -16.28 -5.80 23.02
C ASN A 143 -15.98 -7.27 22.66
N LYS A 144 -15.79 -7.59 21.38
CA LYS A 144 -15.37 -8.94 20.96
C LYS A 144 -14.00 -9.29 21.52
N VAL A 145 -13.02 -8.39 21.41
CA VAL A 145 -11.67 -8.62 21.94
C VAL A 145 -11.67 -8.72 23.46
N LEU A 146 -12.45 -7.86 24.13
CA LEU A 146 -12.62 -7.88 25.57
C LEU A 146 -13.20 -9.20 26.08
N ARG A 147 -14.16 -9.78 25.36
CA ARG A 147 -14.70 -11.11 25.67
C ARG A 147 -13.64 -12.21 25.52
N ASP A 148 -12.85 -12.16 24.46
CA ASP A 148 -11.78 -13.15 24.22
C ASP A 148 -10.68 -13.05 25.30
N ILE A 149 -10.40 -11.84 25.80
CA ILE A 149 -9.53 -11.61 26.97
C ILE A 149 -10.17 -12.16 28.25
N GLN A 150 -11.47 -11.89 28.47
CA GLN A 150 -12.20 -12.38 29.64
C GLN A 150 -12.17 -13.90 29.75
N GLU A 151 -12.35 -14.60 28.64
CA GLU A 151 -12.29 -16.07 28.61
C GLU A 151 -10.92 -16.58 29.06
N ARG A 152 -9.83 -16.02 28.53
CA ARG A 152 -8.47 -16.38 28.97
C ARG A 152 -8.19 -16.02 30.41
N TYR A 153 -8.72 -14.89 30.86
CA TYR A 153 -8.54 -14.41 32.23
C TYR A 153 -9.15 -15.38 33.25
N LYS A 154 -10.28 -16.02 32.93
CA LYS A 154 -10.88 -17.06 33.80
C LYS A 154 -9.93 -18.24 34.03
N PHE A 155 -9.27 -18.72 32.97
CA PHE A 155 -8.29 -19.80 33.08
C PHE A 155 -7.07 -19.37 33.91
N PHE A 156 -6.59 -18.15 33.67
CA PHE A 156 -5.49 -17.57 34.45
C PHE A 156 -5.81 -17.48 35.95
N GLN A 157 -7.02 -17.07 36.33
CA GLN A 157 -7.42 -17.03 37.75
C GLN A 157 -7.41 -18.41 38.44
N ILE A 158 -7.61 -19.49 37.68
CA ILE A 158 -7.48 -20.86 38.20
C ILE A 158 -6.00 -21.19 38.35
N GLU A 159 -5.20 -20.98 37.30
CA GLU A 159 -3.77 -21.27 37.28
C GLU A 159 -3.00 -20.53 38.39
N VAL A 160 -3.31 -19.27 38.65
CA VAL A 160 -2.62 -18.47 39.68
C VAL A 160 -2.81 -19.05 41.08
N LYS A 161 -3.99 -19.61 41.39
CA LYS A 161 -4.26 -20.22 42.71
C LYS A 161 -3.44 -21.48 42.95
N GLU A 162 -2.97 -22.12 41.89
CA GLU A 162 -2.10 -23.29 41.96
C GLU A 162 -0.61 -22.91 42.06
N THR A 163 -0.27 -21.63 41.95
CA THR A 163 1.11 -21.14 42.09
C THR A 163 1.48 -20.86 43.55
N GLU A 164 2.78 -21.00 43.86
CA GLU A 164 3.33 -20.69 45.19
C GLU A 164 3.20 -19.21 45.58
N CYS A 165 3.03 -18.32 44.60
CA CYS A 165 2.89 -16.88 44.84
C CYS A 165 1.56 -16.51 45.54
N ASN A 166 0.56 -17.40 45.54
CA ASN A 166 -0.76 -17.22 46.17
C ASN A 166 -1.40 -15.84 45.89
N ASP A 167 -1.16 -15.31 44.68
CA ASP A 167 -1.70 -14.03 44.27
C ASP A 167 -3.21 -14.12 44.06
N GLU A 168 -3.88 -13.02 44.36
CA GLU A 168 -5.30 -12.89 44.16
C GLU A 168 -5.58 -11.72 43.21
N PHE A 169 -6.06 -12.02 42.02
CA PHE A 169 -6.46 -10.97 41.09
C PHE A 169 -7.96 -10.64 41.24
N ALA A 170 -8.31 -9.38 41.03
CA ALA A 170 -9.70 -8.92 41.11
C ALA A 170 -10.61 -9.66 40.10
N ASP A 171 -11.92 -9.70 40.36
CA ASP A 171 -12.84 -10.24 39.35
C ASP A 171 -12.76 -9.45 38.04
N PHE A 172 -12.96 -10.11 36.90
CA PHE A 172 -12.87 -9.45 35.61
C PHE A 172 -13.81 -8.25 35.51
N GLN A 173 -15.01 -8.28 36.12
CA GLN A 173 -15.94 -7.13 36.11
C GLN A 173 -15.35 -5.88 36.76
N VAL A 174 -14.43 -6.03 37.73
CA VAL A 174 -13.76 -4.91 38.40
C VAL A 174 -12.76 -4.24 37.46
N ILE A 175 -12.00 -5.03 36.70
CA ILE A 175 -10.94 -4.53 35.80
C ILE A 175 -11.41 -4.31 34.36
N LYS A 176 -12.62 -4.76 34.03
CA LYS A 176 -13.18 -4.77 32.66
C LYS A 176 -13.13 -3.39 32.01
N LYS A 177 -13.54 -2.36 32.76
CA LYS A 177 -13.58 -1.00 32.24
C LYS A 177 -12.17 -0.51 31.89
N SER A 178 -11.22 -0.67 32.82
CA SER A 178 -9.83 -0.25 32.60
C SER A 178 -9.19 -0.98 31.41
N ILE A 179 -9.43 -2.29 31.27
CA ILE A 179 -8.96 -3.04 30.10
C ILE A 179 -9.64 -2.52 28.82
N SER A 180 -10.94 -2.26 28.84
CA SER A 180 -11.66 -1.69 27.70
C SER A 180 -11.09 -0.33 27.29
N ASP A 181 -10.84 0.56 28.24
CA ASP A 181 -10.27 1.88 27.98
C ASP A 181 -8.86 1.76 27.35
N GLU A 182 -8.03 0.83 27.84
CA GLU A 182 -6.73 0.52 27.23
C GLU A 182 -6.84 -0.05 25.82
N LEU A 183 -7.85 -0.88 25.54
CA LEU A 183 -8.12 -1.36 24.18
C LEU A 183 -8.48 -0.20 23.24
N PHE A 184 -9.27 0.78 23.68
CA PHE A 184 -9.57 1.96 22.88
C PHE A 184 -8.32 2.79 22.59
N ILE A 185 -7.47 3.03 23.59
CA ILE A 185 -6.20 3.73 23.42
C ILE A 185 -5.33 3.00 22.39
N PHE A 186 -5.20 1.68 22.54
CA PHE A 186 -4.49 0.83 21.60
C PHE A 186 -5.04 0.98 20.17
N TYR A 187 -6.34 0.77 19.95
CA TYR A 187 -6.91 0.82 18.60
C TYR A 187 -6.84 2.21 17.97
N ASN A 188 -6.93 3.28 18.76
CA ASN A 188 -6.72 4.64 18.26
C ASN A 188 -5.26 4.84 17.81
N ALA A 189 -4.28 4.38 18.59
CA ALA A 189 -2.87 4.44 18.19
C ALA A 189 -2.59 3.61 16.92
N VAL A 190 -3.22 2.45 16.79
CA VAL A 190 -3.18 1.63 15.57
C VAL A 190 -3.76 2.40 14.37
N LYS A 191 -4.94 3.03 14.52
CA LYS A 191 -5.56 3.84 13.45
C LYS A 191 -4.61 4.93 12.96
N GLU A 192 -4.05 5.71 13.88
CA GLU A 192 -3.13 6.80 13.55
C GLU A 192 -1.88 6.29 12.81
N THR A 193 -1.32 5.17 13.26
CA THR A 193 -0.14 4.56 12.64
C THR A 193 -0.44 4.09 11.22
N LEU A 194 -1.60 3.44 11.00
CA LEU A 194 -2.06 3.03 9.68
C LEU A 194 -2.27 4.25 8.76
N ILE A 195 -2.93 5.30 9.25
CA ILE A 195 -3.17 6.54 8.49
C ILE A 195 -1.85 7.19 8.09
N LYS A 196 -0.88 7.29 9.02
CA LYS A 196 0.45 7.84 8.76
C LYS A 196 1.19 7.06 7.68
N GLY A 197 1.16 5.73 7.73
CA GLY A 197 1.74 4.87 6.69
C GLY A 197 1.10 5.10 5.32
N MET A 198 -0.23 5.15 5.26
CA MET A 198 -0.98 5.41 4.02
C MET A 198 -0.68 6.80 3.44
N ARG A 199 -0.55 7.84 4.28
CA ARG A 199 -0.15 9.19 3.85
C ARG A 199 1.25 9.20 3.24
N ARG A 200 2.24 8.53 3.88
CA ARG A 200 3.60 8.40 3.33
C ARG A 200 3.60 7.68 1.97
N LYS A 201 2.77 6.65 1.80
CA LYS A 201 2.60 5.98 0.51
C LYS A 201 2.05 6.91 -0.55
N ILE A 202 0.99 7.66 -0.23
CA ILE A 202 0.40 8.66 -1.14
C ILE A 202 1.43 9.70 -1.57
N GLU A 203 2.23 10.23 -0.64
CA GLU A 203 3.31 11.17 -0.94
C GLU A 203 4.35 10.58 -1.89
N GLY A 204 4.78 9.33 -1.64
CA GLY A 204 5.72 8.62 -2.51
C GLY A 204 5.16 8.40 -3.92
N TYR A 205 3.89 7.99 -4.03
CA TYR A 205 3.22 7.86 -5.32
C TYR A 205 3.13 9.20 -6.06
N LYS A 206 2.68 10.28 -5.38
CA LYS A 206 2.59 11.62 -5.97
C LYS A 206 3.94 12.12 -6.48
N LYS A 207 5.04 11.86 -5.76
CA LYS A 207 6.40 12.20 -6.18
C LYS A 207 6.87 11.40 -7.41
N ALA A 208 6.40 10.17 -7.58
CA ALA A 208 6.79 9.30 -8.68
C ALA A 208 5.93 9.46 -9.95
N MET A 209 4.70 9.96 -9.82
CA MET A 209 3.78 10.22 -10.95
C MET A 209 4.42 10.88 -12.17
N PRO A 210 5.20 11.99 -12.05
CA PRO A 210 5.79 12.66 -13.22
C PRO A 210 6.93 11.87 -13.89
N GLN A 211 7.42 10.80 -13.27
CA GLN A 211 8.57 10.03 -13.77
C GLN A 211 8.13 8.94 -14.76
N PHE A 212 6.86 8.53 -14.71
CA PHE A 212 6.28 7.55 -15.62
C PHE A 212 6.20 8.05 -17.07
N LYS A 213 6.62 7.20 -18.00
CA LYS A 213 6.63 7.46 -19.45
C LYS A 213 5.29 7.15 -20.09
N THR A 214 4.52 6.21 -19.52
CA THR A 214 3.20 5.83 -20.02
C THR A 214 2.08 6.14 -19.01
N LEU A 215 0.95 6.59 -19.54
CA LEU A 215 -0.24 6.88 -18.73
C LEU A 215 -0.81 5.63 -18.07
N SER A 216 -0.72 4.48 -18.73
CA SER A 216 -1.16 3.20 -18.17
C SER A 216 -0.33 2.82 -16.95
N ALA A 217 1.01 2.87 -17.06
CA ALA A 217 1.89 2.57 -15.92
C ALA A 217 1.63 3.52 -14.75
N ARG A 218 1.54 4.84 -15.01
CA ARG A 218 1.17 5.82 -13.97
C ARG A 218 -0.16 5.49 -13.30
N LYS A 219 -1.19 5.17 -14.08
CA LYS A 219 -2.53 4.89 -13.56
C LYS A 219 -2.53 3.69 -12.60
N PHE A 220 -1.90 2.58 -13.01
CA PHE A 220 -1.88 1.36 -12.21
C PHE A 220 -0.95 1.46 -11.00
N SER A 221 0.13 2.23 -11.10
CA SER A 221 1.18 2.27 -10.07
C SER A 221 1.06 3.46 -9.12
N CYS A 222 0.32 4.51 -9.48
CA CYS A 222 0.10 5.69 -8.65
C CYS A 222 -1.37 6.00 -8.48
N ASP A 223 -2.11 6.29 -9.55
CA ASP A 223 -3.46 6.88 -9.46
C ASP A 223 -4.42 5.96 -8.66
N ILE A 224 -4.48 4.67 -9.01
CA ILE A 224 -5.32 3.67 -8.33
C ILE A 224 -4.86 3.44 -6.88
N PRO A 225 -3.57 3.20 -6.59
CA PRO A 225 -3.08 3.11 -5.21
C PRO A 225 -3.37 4.34 -4.35
N ILE A 226 -3.26 5.56 -4.90
CA ILE A 226 -3.58 6.80 -4.19
C ILE A 226 -5.06 6.80 -3.81
N GLU A 227 -5.95 6.61 -4.78
CA GLU A 227 -7.41 6.59 -4.55
C GLU A 227 -7.79 5.55 -3.48
N LYS A 228 -7.19 4.37 -3.54
CA LYS A 228 -7.42 3.30 -2.56
C LYS A 228 -6.99 3.71 -1.15
N ASN A 229 -5.80 4.30 -0.99
CA ASN A 229 -5.31 4.74 0.31
C ASN A 229 -6.11 5.93 0.86
N GLU A 230 -6.48 6.89 0.01
CA GLU A 230 -7.36 8.01 0.41
C GLU A 230 -8.74 7.51 0.85
N GLY A 231 -9.29 6.50 0.16
CA GLY A 231 -10.52 5.81 0.58
C GLY A 231 -10.43 5.21 1.98
N TYR A 232 -9.34 4.49 2.28
CA TYR A 232 -9.14 3.92 3.62
C TYR A 232 -8.90 4.97 4.71
N ILE A 233 -8.16 6.05 4.41
CA ILE A 233 -7.95 7.14 5.36
C ILE A 233 -9.29 7.76 5.75
N ARG A 234 -10.16 8.05 4.77
CA ARG A 234 -11.51 8.57 5.01
C ARG A 234 -12.32 7.67 5.95
N GLN A 235 -12.33 6.37 5.65
CA GLN A 235 -13.02 5.37 6.47
C GLN A 235 -12.49 5.32 7.90
N LEU A 236 -11.16 5.29 8.10
CA LEU A 236 -10.57 5.23 9.44
C LEU A 236 -10.74 6.53 10.23
N SER A 237 -10.76 7.68 9.55
CA SER A 237 -10.89 9.01 10.16
C SER A 237 -12.34 9.40 10.46
N GLY A 238 -13.33 8.60 10.03
CA GLY A 238 -14.75 8.95 10.15
C GLY A 238 -15.19 10.07 9.20
N GLU A 239 -14.36 10.42 8.21
CA GLU A 239 -14.71 11.38 7.17
C GLU A 239 -15.56 10.65 6.12
N ALA A 240 -16.89 10.66 6.29
CA ALA A 240 -17.79 10.10 5.30
C ALA A 240 -17.50 10.69 3.91
N ALA A 241 -17.48 9.83 2.88
CA ALA A 241 -17.36 10.26 1.50
C ALA A 241 -18.50 11.25 1.18
N LYS A 242 -18.16 12.53 1.02
CA LYS A 242 -19.06 13.53 0.45
C LYS A 242 -19.24 13.27 -1.03
#